data_AF-A0A966EM93-F1
#
_entry.id   AF-A0A966EM93-F1
#
_cell.length_a   1.000
_cell.length_b   1.000
_cell.length_c   1.000
_cell.angle_alpha   90.00
_cell.angle_beta   90.00
_cell.angle_gamma   90.00
#
_symmetry.space_group_name_H-M   'P 1'
#
loop_
_entity.id
_entity.type
_entity.pdbx_description
1 polymer ?
#
loop_
_entity_poly.entity_id
_entity_poly.type
_entity_poly.pdbx_seq_one_letter_code
_entity_poly.pdbx_strand_id
1 'polypeptide(L)' 'MKVDGGLGQSPDIEKIAAQARTQEEAGYDAVWTAETSHDPFLPIAVAAGHTERL' A
#
# COMPACT_ATOMS: atom_id res chain seq x y z
N MET A 1 -17.11 -9.99 -1.81
CA MET A 1 -16.36 -9.66 -3.04
C MET A 1 -15.07 -9.03 -2.59
N LYS A 2 -13.92 -9.40 -3.16
CA LYS A 2 -12.63 -8.82 -2.74
C LYS A 2 -12.41 -7.45 -3.39
N VAL A 3 -11.80 -6.53 -2.67
CA VAL A 3 -11.50 -5.17 -3.14
C VAL A 3 -10.06 -4.80 -2.79
N ASP A 4 -9.32 -4.39 -3.82
CA ASP A 4 -7.93 -3.96 -3.69
C ASP A 4 -7.86 -2.43 -3.76
N GLY A 5 -6.91 -1.84 -3.03
CA GLY A 5 -6.71 -0.40 -3.03
C GLY A 5 -5.29 0.01 -3.43
N GLY A 6 -5.16 1.22 -3.97
CA GLY A 6 -3.88 1.73 -4.47
C GLY A 6 -3.11 2.48 -3.38
N LEU A 7 -1.79 2.29 -3.31
CA LEU A 7 -0.90 3.06 -2.43
C LEU A 7 -0.57 4.47 -2.95
N GLY A 8 -1.01 4.80 -4.17
CA GLY A 8 -0.71 6.07 -4.83
C GLY A 8 0.74 6.17 -5.31
N GLN A 9 1.19 7.39 -5.61
CA GLN A 9 2.57 7.69 -6.02
C GLN A 9 3.11 8.76 -5.07
N SER A 10 3.83 8.32 -4.03
CA SER A 10 4.48 9.23 -3.08
C SER A 10 5.92 8.76 -2.82
N PRO A 11 6.91 9.67 -2.81
CA PRO A 11 8.26 9.33 -2.35
C PRO A 11 8.38 9.28 -0.81
N ASP A 12 7.31 9.65 -0.10
CA ASP A 12 7.27 9.71 1.36
C ASP A 12 6.82 8.37 1.96
N ILE A 13 7.75 7.68 2.61
CA ILE A 13 7.56 6.34 3.19
C ILE A 13 6.49 6.37 4.29
N GLU A 14 6.43 7.43 5.09
CA GLU A 14 5.45 7.54 6.18
C GLU A 14 4.03 7.66 5.63
N LYS A 15 3.87 8.39 4.50
CA LYS A 15 2.57 8.48 3.82
C LYS A 15 2.15 7.12 3.24
N ILE A 16 3.07 6.35 2.67
CA ILE A 16 2.78 5.00 2.17
C ILE A 16 2.31 4.09 3.31
N ALA A 17 3.04 4.09 4.43
CA ALA A 17 2.70 3.30 5.60
C ALA A 17 1.32 3.67 6.19
N ALA A 18 1.05 4.96 6.35
CA ALA A 18 -0.25 5.46 6.82
C ALA A 18 -1.40 5.06 5.87
N GLN A 19 -1.16 5.16 4.57
CA GLN A 19 -2.13 4.81 3.54
C GLN A 19 -2.41 3.29 3.51
N ALA A 20 -1.41 2.45 3.74
CA ALA A 20 -1.58 1.00 3.85
C ALA A 20 -2.42 0.63 5.08
N ARG A 21 -2.10 1.17 6.26
CA ARG A 21 -2.90 0.98 7.49
C ARG A 21 -4.34 1.42 7.33
N THR A 22 -4.55 2.60 6.75
CA THR A 22 -5.90 3.13 6.51
C THR A 22 -6.71 2.19 5.62
N GLN A 23 -6.09 1.58 4.61
CA GLN A 23 -6.76 0.62 3.74
C GLN A 23 -7.06 -0.71 4.45
N GLU A 24 -6.16 -1.18 5.31
CA GLU A 24 -6.40 -2.37 6.13
C GLU A 24 -7.59 -2.17 7.07
N GLU A 25 -7.60 -1.04 7.79
CA GLU A 25 -8.67 -0.63 8.71
C GLU A 25 -10.01 -0.44 7.99
N ALA A 26 -9.98 0.07 6.76
CA ALA A 26 -11.15 0.21 5.91
C ALA A 26 -11.67 -1.13 5.36
N GLY A 27 -10.93 -2.23 5.55
CA GLY A 27 -11.36 -3.57 5.16
C GLY A 27 -11.04 -3.96 3.71
N TYR A 28 -10.06 -3.32 3.09
CA TYR A 28 -9.52 -3.79 1.80
C TYR A 28 -8.86 -5.17 1.97
N ASP A 29 -8.84 -5.94 0.88
CA ASP A 29 -8.30 -7.30 0.85
C ASP A 29 -6.83 -7.35 0.43
N ALA A 30 -6.35 -6.34 -0.30
CA ALA A 30 -4.97 -6.19 -0.74
C ALA A 30 -4.66 -4.74 -1.11
N VAL A 31 -3.37 -4.43 -1.25
CA VAL A 31 -2.89 -3.16 -1.80
C VAL A 31 -1.95 -3.36 -2.99
N TRP A 32 -1.96 -2.40 -3.90
CA TRP A 32 -1.12 -2.45 -5.10
C TRP A 32 -0.44 -1.11 -5.39
N THR A 33 0.60 -1.17 -6.21
CA THR A 33 1.29 -0.01 -6.78
C THR A 33 1.52 -0.21 -8.27
N ALA A 34 1.59 0.89 -9.02
CA ALA A 34 1.76 0.85 -10.46
C ALA A 34 3.23 0.63 -10.83
N GLU A 35 3.50 -0.44 -11.58
CA GLU A 35 4.80 -0.70 -12.20
C GLU A 35 4.98 0.18 -13.45
N THR A 36 5.39 1.43 -13.21
CA THR A 36 5.64 2.42 -14.27
C THR A 36 7.11 2.88 -14.19
N SER A 37 7.38 4.19 -14.23
CA SER A 37 8.75 4.73 -14.19
C SER A 37 9.34 4.87 -12.77
N HIS A 38 8.67 4.36 -11.73
CA HIS A 38 9.10 4.41 -10.34
C HIS A 38 9.26 3.00 -9.77
N ASP A 39 10.01 2.87 -8.66
CA ASP A 39 10.19 1.60 -7.96
C ASP A 39 8.85 1.08 -7.40
N PRO A 40 8.33 -0.06 -7.89
CA PRO A 40 7.08 -0.64 -7.39
C PRO A 40 7.30 -1.53 -6.16
N PHE A 41 8.52 -1.91 -5.84
CA PHE A 41 8.80 -2.85 -4.75
C PHE A 41 8.91 -2.14 -3.41
N LEU A 42 9.51 -0.94 -3.39
CA LEU A 42 9.68 -0.18 -2.16
C LEU A 42 8.34 0.13 -1.45
N PRO A 43 7.29 0.64 -2.13
CA PRO A 43 6.01 0.90 -1.47
C PRO A 43 5.35 -0.36 -0.89
N ILE A 44 5.49 -1.50 -1.59
CA ILE A 44 4.94 -2.78 -1.15
C ILE A 44 5.69 -3.31 0.08
N ALA A 45 7.02 -3.21 0.10
CA ALA A 45 7.83 -3.59 1.25
C ALA A 45 7.49 -2.75 2.49
N VAL A 46 7.27 -1.44 2.30
CA VAL A 46 6.83 -0.54 3.37
C VAL A 46 5.44 -0.94 3.88
N ALA A 47 4.47 -1.17 2.98
CA ALA A 47 3.13 -1.59 3.36
C ALA A 47 3.16 -2.88 4.20
N ALA A 48 3.87 -3.91 3.74
CA ALA A 48 4.00 -5.19 4.43
C ALA A 48 4.59 -5.07 5.85
N GLY A 49 5.45 -4.08 6.10
CA GLY A 49 6.01 -3.82 7.43
C GLY A 49 5.07 -3.10 8.40
N HIS A 50 3.93 -2.59 7.91
CA HIS A 50 3.02 -1.72 8.67
C HIS A 50 1.57 -2.22 8.73
N THR A 51 1.29 -3.38 8.14
CA THR A 51 -0.02 -4.06 8.08
C THR A 51 0.14 -5.52 8.52
N GLU A 52 -0.95 -6.18 8.92
CA GLU A 52 -0.91 -7.56 9.43
C GLU A 52 -1.70 -8.57 8.59
N ARG A 53 -2.65 -8.11 7.77
CA ARG A 53 -3.60 -8.92 7.01
C ARG A 53 -3.65 -8.61 5.51
N LEU A 54 -3.42 -7.35 5.11
CA LEU A 54 -3.40 -6.95 3.69
C LEU A 54 -2.41 -7.74 2.83
#